data_AF-X6BV70-F1
#
_entry.id   AF-X6BV70-F1
#
_cell.length_a   1.000
_cell.length_b   1.000
_cell.length_c   1.000
_cell.angle_alpha   90.00
_cell.angle_beta   90.00
_cell.angle_gamma   90.00
#
_symmetry.space_group_name_H-M   'P 1'
#
loop_
_entity.id
_entity.type
_entity.pdbx_description
1 polymer ?
#
loop_
_entity_poly.entity_id
_entity_poly.type
_entity_poly.pdbx_seq_one_letter_code
_entity_poly.pdbx_strand_id
1 'polypeptide(L)'
;MHTADGGETWNSVSMAAHANLLIDTHFTDDTHGWVVGGIGGTTYDRLKPVVLFTANGGKTWEDKLQDSGINFPRGEWGWKIQFLDDRVGFVSLENDTAAAILKTTDGGQTWKRIEITDPQRNVNLEGIGFLDEMTGWVGGWGSGFPSNPLGTTSGTADGGATWSDANDVGRFINRFRFTGSEPIVAYASGGTIYQCIATPDTEHARISVAARRAAETPLPLAWDSLVIEAQVPENAMRLTITIFDPRQTLVKILVDEKSPTPGSRTFKWDFKNEDGAETGIGHFMYRVSIDDAATTGMVARPGLASPAELGARVVEMIERYAPLARRSHDELVLPGADGTPATLKSLFNTPRDLMAALIRGGWVVPGAPDRSMFLVAIIGTGPMQGELAQVDVDLLSEWITAGAVIPGLESDQTASKL
;
A
#
# COMPACT_ATOMS: atom_id res chain seq x y z
N MET A 1 6.90 -17.53 14.42
CA MET A 1 8.15 -17.78 13.67
C MET A 1 9.04 -16.57 13.86
N HIS A 2 10.37 -16.74 13.89
CA HIS A 2 11.32 -15.63 13.92
C HIS A 2 12.44 -15.86 12.90
N THR A 3 13.08 -14.78 12.50
CA THR A 3 14.27 -14.76 11.64
C THR A 3 15.35 -13.93 12.33
N ALA A 4 16.62 -14.23 12.06
CA ALA A 4 17.77 -13.46 12.51
C ALA A 4 18.66 -13.03 11.33
N ASP A 5 18.17 -13.19 10.11
CA ASP A 5 18.90 -12.99 8.85
C ASP A 5 18.03 -12.25 7.81
N GLY A 6 17.20 -11.31 8.27
CA GLY A 6 16.36 -10.49 7.39
C GLY A 6 15.24 -11.25 6.68
N GLY A 7 14.94 -12.47 7.11
CA GLY A 7 13.88 -13.33 6.55
C GLY A 7 14.38 -14.39 5.57
N GLU A 8 15.69 -14.60 5.43
CA GLU A 8 16.27 -15.68 4.61
C GLU A 8 15.93 -17.05 5.18
N THR A 9 16.04 -17.20 6.50
CA THR A 9 15.62 -18.41 7.22
C THR A 9 14.64 -18.08 8.35
N TRP A 10 13.72 -19.02 8.58
CA TRP A 10 12.66 -18.89 9.58
C TRP A 10 12.66 -20.07 10.52
N ASN A 11 12.70 -19.77 11.82
CA ASN A 11 12.62 -20.75 12.88
C ASN A 11 11.23 -20.70 13.53
N SER A 12 10.61 -21.87 13.66
CA SER A 12 9.29 -22.05 14.26
C SER A 12 9.41 -22.64 15.66
N VAL A 13 8.84 -21.95 16.64
CA VAL A 13 8.74 -22.41 18.02
C VAL A 13 7.26 -22.56 18.37
N SER A 14 6.90 -23.67 19.02
CA SER A 14 5.53 -23.87 19.49
C SER A 14 5.24 -22.96 20.67
N MET A 15 4.13 -22.22 20.58
CA MET A 15 3.65 -21.31 21.64
C MET A 15 2.44 -21.87 22.39
N ALA A 16 2.09 -23.14 22.16
CA ALA A 16 0.88 -23.76 22.72
C ALA A 16 0.88 -23.82 24.26
N ALA A 17 2.05 -23.75 24.90
CA ALA A 17 2.16 -23.67 26.35
C ALA A 17 1.75 -22.29 26.91
N HIS A 18 1.75 -21.25 26.07
CA HIS A 18 1.51 -19.86 26.47
C HIS A 18 0.14 -19.33 26.03
N ALA A 19 -0.40 -19.79 24.89
CA ALA A 19 -1.66 -19.28 24.35
C ALA A 19 -2.36 -20.28 23.43
N ASN A 20 -3.67 -20.11 23.27
CA ASN A 20 -4.45 -20.77 22.22
C ASN A 20 -4.40 -20.02 20.88
N LEU A 21 -4.32 -18.68 20.94
CA LEU A 21 -4.17 -17.81 19.79
C LEU A 21 -3.29 -16.62 20.18
N LEU A 22 -2.34 -16.29 19.31
CA LEU A 22 -1.52 -15.08 19.39
C LEU A 22 -1.93 -14.16 18.24
N ILE A 23 -2.04 -12.86 18.50
CA ILE A 23 -2.71 -11.92 17.60
C ILE A 23 -1.78 -10.80 17.13
N ASP A 24 -0.98 -10.22 18.01
CA ASP A 24 -0.10 -9.10 17.66
C ASP A 24 1.21 -9.13 18.44
N THR A 25 2.23 -8.49 17.89
CA THR A 25 3.58 -8.45 18.46
C THR A 25 4.14 -7.03 18.45
N HIS A 26 4.93 -6.68 19.46
CA HIS A 26 5.67 -5.41 19.52
C HIS A 26 7.07 -5.67 20.06
N PHE A 27 8.10 -5.41 19.24
CA PHE A 27 9.50 -5.54 19.63
C PHE A 27 10.16 -4.16 19.64
N THR A 28 10.91 -3.87 20.70
CA THR A 28 11.70 -2.64 20.83
C THR A 28 13.12 -2.81 20.30
N ASP A 29 13.62 -4.04 20.34
CA ASP A 29 14.89 -4.46 19.75
C ASP A 29 14.83 -5.96 19.40
N ASP A 30 15.95 -6.56 19.01
CA ASP A 30 16.07 -7.96 18.61
C ASP A 30 15.90 -8.96 19.78
N THR A 31 16.02 -8.49 21.02
CA THR A 31 15.94 -9.30 22.23
C THR A 31 14.71 -9.04 23.08
N HIS A 32 14.17 -7.81 23.07
CA HIS A 32 13.04 -7.39 23.89
C HIS A 32 11.77 -7.22 23.08
N GLY A 33 10.72 -7.93 23.48
CA GLY A 33 9.45 -7.84 22.80
C GLY A 33 8.27 -8.43 23.55
N TRP A 34 7.11 -8.15 23.00
CA TRP A 34 5.81 -8.44 23.56
C TRP A 34 4.95 -9.15 22.53
N VAL A 35 4.12 -10.09 23.00
CA VAL A 35 3.11 -10.77 22.19
C VAL A 35 1.80 -10.81 22.97
N VAL A 36 0.71 -10.47 22.32
CA VAL A 36 -0.63 -10.52 22.91
C VAL A 36 -1.50 -11.56 22.25
N GLY A 37 -2.47 -12.07 22.99
CA GLY A 37 -3.36 -13.12 22.55
C GLY A 37 -4.30 -13.56 23.65
N GLY A 38 -4.59 -14.86 23.73
CA GLY A 38 -5.37 -15.40 24.83
C GLY A 38 -5.28 -16.91 25.02
N ILE A 39 -5.79 -17.36 26.17
CA ILE A 39 -5.79 -18.75 26.63
C ILE A 39 -7.12 -19.10 27.31
N GLY A 40 -7.45 -20.38 27.39
CA GLY A 40 -8.58 -20.90 28.18
C GLY A 40 -9.78 -21.40 27.35
N GLY A 41 -9.76 -21.20 26.03
CA GLY A 41 -10.77 -21.74 25.12
C GLY A 41 -10.96 -20.89 23.85
N THR A 42 -11.95 -21.27 23.04
CA THR A 42 -12.39 -20.51 21.84
C THR A 42 -13.69 -19.74 22.07
N THR A 43 -14.22 -19.76 23.30
CA THR A 43 -15.44 -19.07 23.72
C THR A 43 -15.09 -18.08 24.84
N TYR A 44 -15.75 -16.92 24.83
CA TYR A 44 -15.42 -15.82 25.74
C TYR A 44 -15.59 -16.20 27.23
N ASP A 45 -16.50 -17.11 27.60
CA ASP A 45 -16.75 -17.50 28.99
C ASP A 45 -15.54 -18.12 29.73
N ARG A 46 -14.52 -18.57 28.98
CA ARG A 46 -13.31 -19.19 29.53
C ARG A 46 -12.03 -18.48 29.12
N LEU A 47 -12.17 -17.45 28.30
CA LEU A 47 -11.07 -16.76 27.68
C LEU A 47 -10.40 -15.80 28.67
N LYS A 48 -9.07 -15.81 28.67
CA LYS A 48 -8.25 -14.81 29.36
C LYS A 48 -7.22 -14.25 28.39
N PRO A 49 -7.00 -12.93 28.39
CA PRO A 49 -5.93 -12.37 27.58
C PRO A 49 -4.58 -12.78 28.15
N VAL A 50 -3.57 -12.85 27.29
CA VAL A 50 -2.17 -12.99 27.70
C VAL A 50 -1.37 -11.81 27.18
N VAL A 51 -0.37 -11.38 27.96
CA VAL A 51 0.62 -10.38 27.55
C VAL A 51 1.99 -10.98 27.82
N LEU A 52 2.52 -11.65 26.81
CA LEU A 52 3.78 -12.38 26.90
C LEU A 52 4.95 -11.43 26.64
N PHE A 53 5.95 -11.47 27.49
CA PHE A 53 7.20 -10.72 27.37
C PHE A 53 8.39 -11.64 27.13
N THR A 54 9.32 -11.21 26.29
CA THR A 54 10.63 -11.83 26.12
C THR A 54 11.74 -10.79 26.26
N ALA A 55 12.87 -11.21 26.82
CA ALA A 55 14.11 -10.42 26.92
C ALA A 55 15.30 -11.14 26.27
N ASN A 56 15.03 -12.16 25.44
CA ASN A 56 16.05 -12.96 24.78
C ASN A 56 15.67 -13.40 23.35
N GLY A 57 14.89 -12.57 22.66
CA GLY A 57 14.52 -12.76 21.26
C GLY A 57 13.52 -13.90 21.06
N GLY A 58 12.66 -14.14 22.05
CA GLY A 58 11.61 -15.15 21.99
C GLY A 58 12.04 -16.57 22.34
N LYS A 59 13.24 -16.76 22.93
CA LYS A 59 13.67 -18.08 23.46
C LYS A 59 12.87 -18.48 24.69
N THR A 60 12.52 -17.52 25.54
CA THR A 60 11.63 -17.71 26.69
C THR A 60 10.59 -16.59 26.76
N TRP A 61 9.42 -16.92 27.31
CA TRP A 61 8.28 -16.02 27.45
C TRP A 61 7.72 -16.05 28.86
N GLU A 62 7.40 -14.88 29.40
CA GLU A 62 6.74 -14.67 30.69
C GLU A 62 5.39 -13.99 30.45
N ASP A 63 4.29 -14.53 30.97
CA ASP A 63 2.99 -13.85 30.89
C ASP A 63 2.86 -12.82 32.02
N LYS A 64 2.87 -11.53 31.66
CA LYS A 64 2.78 -10.42 32.62
C LYS A 64 1.39 -10.21 33.20
N LEU A 65 0.39 -10.95 32.73
CA LEU A 65 -0.94 -10.97 33.36
C LEU A 65 -1.11 -12.14 34.33
N GLN A 66 -0.20 -13.11 34.33
CA GLN A 66 -0.24 -14.23 35.25
C GLN A 66 -0.16 -13.72 36.69
N ASP A 67 -1.08 -14.18 37.54
CA ASP A 67 -1.18 -13.81 38.95
C ASP A 67 -1.33 -12.29 39.23
N SER A 68 -1.68 -11.49 38.22
CA SER A 68 -1.89 -10.04 38.33
C SER A 68 -3.08 -9.63 39.21
N GLY A 69 -4.00 -10.56 39.49
CA GLY A 69 -5.25 -10.29 40.20
C GLY A 69 -6.28 -9.49 39.39
N ILE A 70 -6.02 -9.20 38.12
CA ILE A 70 -6.97 -8.51 37.24
C ILE A 70 -8.13 -9.46 36.91
N ASN A 71 -9.35 -8.94 37.05
CA ASN A 71 -10.56 -9.67 36.69
C ASN A 71 -10.96 -9.41 35.23
N PHE A 72 -11.30 -10.50 34.52
CA PHE A 72 -11.72 -10.52 33.12
C PHE A 72 -13.14 -11.11 33.04
N PRO A 73 -14.15 -10.37 33.52
CA PRO A 73 -15.47 -10.93 33.82
C PRO A 73 -16.26 -11.41 32.60
N ARG A 74 -15.86 -10.98 31.40
CA ARG A 74 -16.52 -11.30 30.14
C ARG A 74 -15.66 -12.20 29.25
N GLY A 75 -14.41 -12.42 29.65
CA GLY A 75 -13.33 -13.00 28.88
C GLY A 75 -13.00 -12.21 27.62
N GLU A 76 -11.71 -11.96 27.42
CA GLU A 76 -11.22 -11.01 26.44
C GLU A 76 -9.96 -11.54 25.75
N TRP A 77 -9.82 -11.27 24.44
CA TRP A 77 -8.55 -11.48 23.74
C TRP A 77 -7.70 -10.22 23.86
N GLY A 78 -6.39 -10.35 24.09
CA GLY A 78 -5.45 -9.25 23.82
C GLY A 78 -5.24 -9.14 22.30
N TRP A 79 -5.72 -8.06 21.67
CA TRP A 79 -5.86 -8.03 20.20
C TRP A 79 -4.82 -7.19 19.47
N LYS A 80 -4.53 -5.98 19.93
CA LYS A 80 -3.45 -5.13 19.40
C LYS A 80 -2.67 -4.55 20.55
N ILE A 81 -1.38 -4.39 20.34
CA ILE A 81 -0.46 -3.82 21.32
C ILE A 81 0.27 -2.62 20.73
N GLN A 82 0.47 -1.61 21.57
CA GLN A 82 1.29 -0.45 21.28
C GLN A 82 2.04 -0.05 22.55
N PHE A 83 3.33 0.25 22.42
CA PHE A 83 4.08 1.04 23.39
C PHE A 83 4.39 2.41 22.78
N LEU A 84 4.32 3.44 23.61
CA LEU A 84 4.73 4.81 23.25
C LEU A 84 6.23 5.01 23.51
N ASP A 85 6.71 4.40 24.58
CA ASP A 85 8.10 4.38 25.03
C ASP A 85 8.37 3.08 25.81
N ASP A 86 9.49 3.00 26.53
CA ASP A 86 9.88 1.84 27.33
C ASP A 86 9.04 1.64 28.61
N ARG A 87 8.12 2.57 28.92
CA ARG A 87 7.31 2.56 30.14
C ARG A 87 5.82 2.45 29.89
N VAL A 88 5.29 3.17 28.90
CA VAL A 88 3.85 3.34 28.68
C VAL A 88 3.38 2.47 27.53
N GLY A 89 2.49 1.53 27.84
CA GLY A 89 1.97 0.55 26.88
C GLY A 89 0.48 0.31 27.03
N PHE A 90 -0.13 -0.11 25.93
CA PHE A 90 -1.57 -0.34 25.82
C PHE A 90 -1.88 -1.61 25.04
N VAL A 91 -2.94 -2.31 25.44
CA VAL A 91 -3.48 -3.47 24.72
C VAL A 91 -4.99 -3.33 24.57
N SER A 92 -5.52 -3.46 23.34
CA SER A 92 -6.98 -3.58 23.15
C SER A 92 -7.46 -4.94 23.63
N LEU A 93 -8.58 -4.94 24.36
CA LEU A 93 -9.25 -6.15 24.81
C LEU A 93 -10.50 -6.39 23.94
N GLU A 94 -10.44 -7.41 23.10
CA GLU A 94 -11.53 -7.79 22.22
C GLU A 94 -12.53 -8.68 22.98
N ASN A 95 -13.80 -8.24 22.98
CA ASN A 95 -14.96 -9.00 23.43
C ASN A 95 -16.22 -8.50 22.70
N ASP A 96 -17.19 -9.39 22.47
CA ASP A 96 -18.43 -9.10 21.72
C ASP A 96 -19.48 -8.29 22.49
N THR A 97 -19.35 -8.11 23.80
CA THR A 97 -20.35 -7.44 24.65
C THR A 97 -19.88 -6.16 25.35
N ALA A 98 -18.57 -5.94 25.49
CA ALA A 98 -18.02 -4.77 26.15
C ALA A 98 -16.63 -4.41 25.61
N ALA A 99 -16.28 -3.13 25.71
CA ALA A 99 -14.99 -2.59 25.32
C ALA A 99 -14.12 -2.31 26.55
N ALA A 100 -12.86 -2.72 26.49
CA ALA A 100 -11.86 -2.42 27.50
C ALA A 100 -10.45 -2.38 26.90
N ILE A 101 -9.50 -1.81 27.62
CA ILE A 101 -8.08 -1.87 27.31
C ILE A 101 -7.28 -2.29 28.55
N LEU A 102 -6.06 -2.75 28.35
CA LEU A 102 -5.03 -2.77 29.38
C LEU A 102 -4.10 -1.57 29.18
N LYS A 103 -3.66 -0.95 30.27
CA LYS A 103 -2.62 0.10 30.30
C LYS A 103 -1.53 -0.26 31.30
N THR A 104 -0.28 0.00 30.94
CA THR A 104 0.89 0.00 31.82
C THR A 104 1.60 1.35 31.76
N THR A 105 2.29 1.72 32.84
CA THR A 105 3.14 2.92 32.94
C THR A 105 4.51 2.62 33.59
N ASP A 106 4.82 1.33 33.74
CA ASP A 106 6.03 0.81 34.38
C ASP A 106 6.78 -0.23 33.52
N GLY A 107 6.59 -0.17 32.19
CA GLY A 107 7.25 -1.05 31.23
C GLY A 107 6.62 -2.44 31.18
N GLY A 108 5.32 -2.54 31.49
CA GLY A 108 4.56 -3.78 31.45
C GLY A 108 4.85 -4.72 32.63
N GLN A 109 5.44 -4.23 33.71
CA GLN A 109 5.58 -4.99 34.95
C GLN A 109 4.23 -5.14 35.65
N THR A 110 3.40 -4.10 35.61
CA THR A 110 2.01 -4.16 36.04
C THR A 110 1.09 -3.59 34.97
N TRP A 111 -0.13 -4.13 34.90
CA TRP A 111 -1.17 -3.72 33.97
C TRP A 111 -2.45 -3.38 34.72
N LYS A 112 -3.20 -2.42 34.19
CA LYS A 112 -4.53 -2.04 34.67
C LYS A 112 -5.55 -2.21 33.57
N ARG A 113 -6.65 -2.92 33.86
CA ARG A 113 -7.83 -2.97 32.98
C ARG A 113 -8.65 -1.69 33.14
N ILE A 114 -8.96 -1.05 32.01
CA ILE A 114 -9.75 0.17 31.92
C ILE A 114 -10.94 -0.12 31.02
N GLU A 115 -12.15 0.07 31.53
CA GLU A 115 -13.37 -0.07 30.73
C GLU A 115 -13.60 1.16 29.87
N ILE A 116 -14.13 0.94 28.68
CA ILE A 116 -14.48 2.01 27.75
C ILE A 116 -15.98 2.25 27.86
N THR A 117 -16.32 3.34 28.53
CA THR A 117 -17.69 3.74 28.80
C THR A 117 -18.04 4.97 27.96
N ASP A 118 -18.33 4.76 26.68
CA ASP A 118 -18.93 5.78 25.82
C ASP A 118 -20.42 5.49 25.55
N PRO A 119 -21.21 6.49 25.12
CA PRO A 119 -22.63 6.29 24.79
C PRO A 119 -22.88 5.39 23.56
N GLN A 120 -21.87 5.17 22.73
CA GLN A 120 -22.00 4.45 21.45
C GLN A 120 -21.91 2.93 21.62
N ARG A 121 -21.44 2.47 22.78
CA ARG A 121 -21.27 1.05 23.10
C ARG A 121 -20.37 0.37 22.09
N ASN A 122 -19.12 0.82 22.03
CA ASN A 122 -18.10 0.12 21.27
C ASN A 122 -17.92 -1.31 21.80
N VAL A 123 -17.75 -2.28 20.89
CA VAL A 123 -17.54 -3.71 21.18
C VAL A 123 -16.71 -4.35 20.06
N ASN A 124 -16.19 -5.54 20.33
CA ASN A 124 -15.29 -6.29 19.46
C ASN A 124 -14.12 -5.38 19.06
N LEU A 125 -13.41 -4.87 20.06
CA LEU A 125 -12.32 -3.92 19.88
C LEU A 125 -11.14 -4.59 19.20
N GLU A 126 -10.72 -4.03 18.08
CA GLU A 126 -9.56 -4.51 17.36
C GLU A 126 -8.43 -3.49 17.44
N GLY A 127 -8.68 -2.25 17.00
CA GLY A 127 -7.67 -1.20 16.94
C GLY A 127 -7.41 -0.51 18.28
N ILE A 128 -6.14 -0.19 18.52
CA ILE A 128 -5.70 0.73 19.56
C ILE A 128 -4.57 1.61 19.03
N GLY A 129 -4.63 2.90 19.32
CA GLY A 129 -3.67 3.89 18.86
C GLY A 129 -3.66 5.11 19.76
N PHE A 130 -2.58 5.30 20.49
CA PHE A 130 -2.34 6.49 21.31
C PHE A 130 -1.26 7.35 20.65
N LEU A 131 -1.51 8.66 20.60
CA LEU A 131 -0.55 9.68 20.17
C LEU A 131 0.46 9.96 21.30
N ASP A 132 -0.07 10.05 22.51
CA ASP A 132 0.65 10.27 23.76
C ASP A 132 -0.08 9.54 24.90
N GLU A 133 0.40 9.63 26.15
CA GLU A 133 -0.19 8.91 27.27
C GLU A 133 -1.67 9.29 27.56
N MET A 134 -2.07 10.49 27.15
CA MET A 134 -3.38 11.10 27.42
C MET A 134 -4.34 10.99 26.25
N THR A 135 -3.84 11.13 25.02
CA THR A 135 -4.65 11.24 23.81
C THR A 135 -4.57 9.96 22.98
N GLY A 136 -5.71 9.32 22.77
CA GLY A 136 -5.74 8.08 21.99
C GLY A 136 -7.12 7.66 21.53
N TRP A 137 -7.14 6.60 20.73
CA TRP A 137 -8.32 6.08 20.08
C TRP A 137 -8.33 4.55 20.11
N VAL A 138 -9.53 3.99 20.12
CA VAL A 138 -9.79 2.56 19.92
C VAL A 138 -10.83 2.37 18.84
N GLY A 139 -10.64 1.33 18.03
CA GLY A 139 -11.54 0.95 16.96
C GLY A 139 -12.13 -0.43 17.19
N GLY A 140 -13.39 -0.61 16.83
CA GLY A 140 -14.05 -1.91 16.87
C GLY A 140 -15.19 -1.98 15.88
N TRP A 141 -15.96 -3.07 15.98
CA TRP A 141 -17.15 -3.26 15.15
C TRP A 141 -18.35 -2.48 15.68
N GLY A 142 -18.35 -2.13 16.97
CA GLY A 142 -19.36 -1.28 17.58
C GLY A 142 -20.75 -1.91 17.70
N SER A 143 -21.74 -1.10 18.07
CA SER A 143 -23.10 -1.56 18.32
C SER A 143 -23.70 -2.26 17.09
N GLY A 144 -24.47 -3.33 17.32
CA GLY A 144 -25.11 -4.11 16.25
C GLY A 144 -24.26 -5.28 15.75
N PHE A 145 -23.00 -5.41 16.18
CA PHE A 145 -22.21 -6.63 15.96
C PHE A 145 -22.89 -7.86 16.60
N PRO A 146 -22.86 -9.05 15.95
CA PRO A 146 -22.28 -9.31 14.63
C PRO A 146 -23.22 -9.02 13.45
N SER A 147 -24.49 -8.73 13.69
CA SER A 147 -25.53 -8.72 12.65
C SER A 147 -25.52 -7.51 11.72
N ASN A 148 -25.30 -6.31 12.26
CA ASN A 148 -25.25 -5.05 11.51
C ASN A 148 -24.37 -4.02 12.24
N PRO A 149 -23.05 -4.26 12.29
CA PRO A 149 -22.11 -3.42 13.03
C PRO A 149 -21.96 -2.02 12.40
N LEU A 150 -21.88 -0.98 13.24
CA LEU A 150 -21.71 0.41 12.80
C LEU A 150 -20.24 0.83 12.60
N GLY A 151 -19.28 0.00 13.05
CA GLY A 151 -17.85 0.28 12.99
C GLY A 151 -17.46 1.48 13.85
N THR A 152 -17.61 1.37 15.16
CA THR A 152 -17.42 2.48 16.09
C THR A 152 -15.95 2.73 16.42
N THR A 153 -15.57 4.00 16.47
CA THR A 153 -14.29 4.46 17.03
C THR A 153 -14.54 5.38 18.22
N SER A 154 -13.84 5.10 19.32
CA SER A 154 -13.93 5.86 20.58
C SER A 154 -12.61 6.57 20.83
N GLY A 155 -12.64 7.80 21.31
CA GLY A 155 -11.46 8.61 21.64
C GLY A 155 -11.40 8.99 23.11
N THR A 156 -10.19 9.20 23.61
CA THR A 156 -9.90 9.73 24.94
C THR A 156 -8.87 10.86 24.85
N ALA A 157 -8.96 11.82 25.78
CA ALA A 157 -8.00 12.91 25.96
C ALA A 157 -7.48 12.99 27.41
N ASP A 158 -7.76 11.97 28.22
CA ASP A 158 -7.42 11.89 29.64
C ASP A 158 -6.82 10.52 30.02
N GLY A 159 -6.20 9.84 29.06
CA GLY A 159 -5.49 8.58 29.25
C GLY A 159 -6.42 7.39 29.49
N GLY A 160 -7.66 7.49 29.00
CA GLY A 160 -8.69 6.45 29.09
C GLY A 160 -9.59 6.55 30.30
N ALA A 161 -9.55 7.66 31.07
CA ALA A 161 -10.47 7.86 32.19
C ALA A 161 -11.89 8.16 31.71
N THR A 162 -12.03 8.88 30.59
CA THR A 162 -13.28 9.10 29.87
C THR A 162 -13.11 8.86 28.37
N TRP A 163 -14.22 8.48 27.72
CA TRP A 163 -14.26 8.15 26.31
C TRP A 163 -15.46 8.81 25.62
N SER A 164 -15.27 9.24 24.38
CA SER A 164 -16.29 9.89 23.55
C SER A 164 -16.26 9.40 22.10
N ASP A 165 -17.29 9.74 21.34
CA ASP A 165 -17.34 9.49 19.89
C ASP A 165 -16.13 10.09 19.16
N ALA A 166 -15.47 9.25 18.36
CA ALA A 166 -14.37 9.63 17.49
C ALA A 166 -14.48 8.97 16.11
N ASN A 167 -15.70 8.75 15.60
CA ASN A 167 -15.89 8.17 14.26
C ASN A 167 -15.35 9.03 13.11
N ASP A 168 -15.05 10.30 13.37
CA ASP A 168 -14.43 11.24 12.43
C ASP A 168 -12.96 10.91 12.14
N VAL A 169 -12.28 10.16 13.03
CA VAL A 169 -10.94 9.60 12.75
C VAL A 169 -10.99 8.28 11.96
N GLY A 170 -12.20 7.77 11.70
CA GLY A 170 -12.46 6.59 10.88
C GLY A 170 -13.36 5.56 11.57
N ARG A 171 -13.72 4.51 10.83
CA ARG A 171 -14.64 3.44 11.27
C ARG A 171 -14.05 2.06 10.98
N PHE A 172 -14.50 1.05 11.74
CA PHE A 172 -14.01 -0.34 11.66
C PHE A 172 -12.49 -0.43 11.82
N ILE A 173 -11.90 0.44 12.64
CA ILE A 173 -10.44 0.55 12.72
C ILE A 173 -9.85 -0.69 13.42
N ASN A 174 -8.93 -1.36 12.73
CA ASN A 174 -8.18 -2.51 13.21
C ASN A 174 -6.73 -2.16 13.62
N ARG A 175 -6.12 -1.16 12.98
CA ARG A 175 -4.72 -0.77 13.25
C ARG A 175 -4.53 0.73 13.20
N PHE A 176 -3.74 1.25 14.13
CA PHE A 176 -3.13 2.56 14.04
C PHE A 176 -1.61 2.42 13.85
N ARG A 177 -1.02 3.35 13.10
CA ARG A 177 0.43 3.49 12.89
C ARG A 177 0.80 4.97 12.92
N PHE A 178 1.90 5.29 13.58
CA PHE A 178 2.38 6.66 13.76
C PHE A 178 3.79 6.77 13.20
N THR A 179 4.13 7.91 12.59
CA THR A 179 5.51 8.20 12.17
C THR A 179 6.33 8.66 13.37
N GLY A 180 7.58 8.20 13.46
CA GLY A 180 8.54 8.65 14.48
C GLY A 180 9.25 9.97 14.15
N SER A 181 8.65 10.83 13.33
CA SER A 181 9.21 12.10 12.86
C SER A 181 8.21 13.23 13.04
N GLU A 182 8.70 14.47 13.16
CA GLU A 182 7.87 15.67 13.22
C GLU A 182 7.58 16.25 11.82
N PRO A 183 6.32 16.63 11.49
CA PRO A 183 5.12 16.42 12.30
C PRO A 183 4.73 14.94 12.37
N ILE A 184 4.18 14.50 13.51
CA ILE A 184 3.67 13.13 13.64
C ILE A 184 2.50 12.93 12.67
N VAL A 185 2.64 11.96 11.77
CA VAL A 185 1.58 11.50 10.88
C VAL A 185 1.04 10.19 11.41
N ALA A 186 -0.27 10.14 11.63
CA ALA A 186 -0.98 8.93 12.04
C ALA A 186 -1.78 8.37 10.87
N TYR A 187 -1.70 7.05 10.69
CA TYR A 187 -2.51 6.27 9.77
C TYR A 187 -3.40 5.31 10.55
N ALA A 188 -4.67 5.21 10.17
CA ALA A 188 -5.60 4.25 10.73
C ALA A 188 -6.19 3.39 9.61
N SER A 189 -6.11 2.07 9.75
CA SER A 189 -6.69 1.12 8.79
C SER A 189 -7.96 0.49 9.34
N GLY A 190 -9.06 0.62 8.62
CA GLY A 190 -10.34 0.00 8.92
C GLY A 190 -11.19 -0.13 7.66
N GLY A 191 -12.38 0.49 7.63
CA GLY A 191 -13.22 0.52 6.42
C GLY A 191 -12.54 1.13 5.18
N THR A 192 -11.50 1.94 5.41
CA THR A 192 -10.51 2.38 4.43
C THR A 192 -9.20 2.74 5.17
N ILE A 193 -8.28 3.43 4.51
CA ILE A 193 -7.11 4.03 5.16
C ILE A 193 -7.37 5.53 5.39
N TYR A 194 -7.25 5.93 6.66
CA TYR A 194 -7.39 7.29 7.13
C TYR A 194 -6.02 7.85 7.50
N GLN A 195 -5.82 9.16 7.29
CA GLN A 195 -4.59 9.87 7.64
C GLN A 195 -4.92 11.12 8.47
N CYS A 196 -4.13 11.33 9.52
CA CYS A 196 -4.11 12.51 10.37
C CYS A 196 -2.67 13.05 10.49
N ILE A 197 -2.51 14.36 10.58
CA ILE A 197 -1.22 15.02 10.85
C ILE A 197 -1.39 15.76 12.18
N ALA A 198 -0.66 15.34 13.20
CA ALA A 198 -0.58 16.04 14.48
C ALA A 198 0.51 17.11 14.40
N THR A 199 0.16 18.34 14.73
CA THR A 199 1.09 19.46 14.81
C THR A 199 1.37 19.79 16.28
N PRO A 200 2.63 20.06 16.66
CA PRO A 200 3.01 20.30 18.07
C PRO A 200 2.29 21.47 18.76
N ASP A 201 1.73 22.41 18.00
CA ASP A 201 0.91 23.47 18.56
C ASP A 201 -0.48 22.95 18.89
N THR A 202 -0.66 22.47 20.12
CA THR A 202 -1.90 22.67 20.89
C THR A 202 -1.76 22.18 22.34
N GLU A 203 -1.53 23.12 23.26
CA GLU A 203 -2.02 22.97 24.62
C GLU A 203 -3.53 22.72 24.55
N HIS A 204 -3.97 21.51 24.92
CA HIS A 204 -5.38 21.18 25.18
C HIS A 204 -6.40 21.44 24.05
N ALA A 205 -6.05 21.26 22.77
CA ALA A 205 -7.11 21.18 21.76
C ALA A 205 -7.71 19.78 21.75
N ARG A 206 -9.04 19.73 21.82
CA ARG A 206 -9.80 18.65 21.20
C ARG A 206 -9.27 18.50 19.78
N ILE A 207 -8.50 17.46 19.53
CA ILE A 207 -8.01 17.12 18.20
C ILE A 207 -9.24 16.63 17.42
N SER A 208 -10.05 17.56 16.90
CA SER A 208 -10.97 17.28 15.79
C SER A 208 -10.16 17.37 14.51
N VAL A 209 -9.15 16.51 14.37
CA VAL A 209 -8.48 16.37 13.08
C VAL A 209 -9.36 15.44 12.28
N ALA A 210 -10.21 16.04 11.44
CA ALA A 210 -11.01 15.30 10.49
C ALA A 210 -10.04 14.46 9.64
N ALA A 211 -10.01 13.16 9.89
CA ALA A 211 -9.10 12.30 9.18
C ALA A 211 -9.54 12.26 7.73
N ARG A 212 -8.63 12.61 6.82
CA ARG A 212 -8.91 12.51 5.39
C ARG A 212 -8.59 11.09 4.95
N ARG A 213 -9.37 10.59 3.99
CA ARG A 213 -8.98 9.39 3.26
C ARG A 213 -7.61 9.64 2.63
N ALA A 214 -6.66 8.75 2.87
CA ALA A 214 -5.34 8.89 2.28
C ALA A 214 -5.47 8.89 0.75
N ALA A 215 -4.93 9.91 0.09
CA ALA A 215 -4.82 9.91 -1.36
C ALA A 215 -3.78 8.85 -1.75
N GLU A 216 -4.15 7.93 -2.65
CA GLU A 216 -3.19 6.99 -3.22
C GLU A 216 -2.17 7.79 -4.03
N THR A 217 -0.91 7.77 -3.60
CA THR A 217 0.17 8.29 -4.43
C THR A 217 0.32 7.32 -5.61
N PRO A 218 0.25 7.79 -6.87
CA PRO A 218 0.34 6.90 -8.01
C PRO A 218 1.66 6.15 -7.98
N LEU A 219 1.59 4.83 -8.19
CA LEU A 219 2.76 3.98 -8.23
C LEU A 219 3.65 4.35 -9.43
N PRO A 220 4.98 4.33 -9.27
CA PRO A 220 5.89 4.47 -10.40
C PRO A 220 5.61 3.42 -11.49
N LEU A 221 5.72 3.83 -12.75
CA LEU A 221 5.51 2.95 -13.90
C LEU A 221 6.85 2.55 -14.53
N ALA A 222 6.99 1.29 -14.91
CA ALA A 222 8.13 0.79 -15.68
C ALA A 222 7.67 -0.29 -16.67
N TRP A 223 8.26 -0.32 -17.87
CA TRP A 223 7.87 -1.25 -18.95
C TRP A 223 8.95 -2.27 -19.26
N ASP A 224 10.11 -1.80 -19.75
CA ASP A 224 11.20 -2.68 -20.19
C ASP A 224 12.11 -3.08 -19.02
N SER A 225 12.23 -2.17 -18.05
CA SER A 225 13.05 -2.40 -16.88
C SER A 225 12.73 -1.46 -15.75
N LEU A 226 12.93 -1.95 -14.53
CA LEU A 226 12.98 -1.15 -13.33
C LEU A 226 14.43 -0.79 -13.01
N VAL A 227 14.68 0.48 -12.71
CA VAL A 227 15.94 0.98 -12.15
C VAL A 227 15.78 1.13 -10.64
N ILE A 228 16.68 0.52 -9.88
CA ILE A 228 16.72 0.54 -8.42
C ILE A 228 18.02 1.22 -8.00
N GLU A 229 17.92 2.23 -7.14
CA GLU A 229 19.07 2.97 -6.62
C GLU A 229 19.26 2.67 -5.14
N ALA A 230 20.52 2.52 -4.71
CA ALA A 230 20.88 2.29 -3.33
C ALA A 230 22.14 3.08 -2.95
N GLN A 231 22.15 3.65 -1.75
CA GLN A 231 23.36 4.21 -1.14
C GLN A 231 23.97 3.16 -0.21
N VAL A 232 25.11 2.61 -0.62
CA VAL A 232 25.81 1.55 0.13
C VAL A 232 26.82 2.18 1.11
N PRO A 233 26.70 1.98 2.44
CA PRO A 233 27.66 2.45 3.43
C PRO A 233 29.08 1.89 3.24
N GLU A 234 30.10 2.59 3.73
CA GLU A 234 31.52 2.19 3.60
C GLU A 234 31.85 0.82 4.19
N ASN A 235 31.15 0.44 5.25
CA ASN A 235 31.38 -0.75 6.05
C ASN A 235 30.29 -1.82 5.87
N ALA A 236 29.49 -1.73 4.80
CA ALA A 236 28.45 -2.70 4.51
C ALA A 236 29.05 -4.11 4.35
N MET A 237 28.50 -5.09 5.05
CA MET A 237 28.94 -6.48 4.97
C MET A 237 28.16 -7.28 3.93
N ARG A 238 26.90 -6.90 3.68
CA ARG A 238 26.04 -7.56 2.70
C ARG A 238 25.07 -6.58 2.05
N LEU A 239 24.81 -6.76 0.76
CA LEU A 239 23.74 -6.11 0.02
C LEU A 239 22.91 -7.17 -0.70
N THR A 240 21.61 -7.20 -0.44
CA THR A 240 20.66 -7.99 -1.22
C THR A 240 19.60 -7.11 -1.85
N ILE A 241 19.23 -7.41 -3.10
CA ILE A 241 18.07 -6.81 -3.74
C ILE A 241 17.17 -7.94 -4.22
N THR A 242 15.97 -8.02 -3.65
CA THR A 242 15.01 -9.09 -3.92
C THR A 242 13.73 -8.52 -4.49
N ILE A 243 13.20 -9.18 -5.52
CA ILE A 243 11.97 -8.79 -6.20
C ILE A 243 10.85 -9.76 -5.84
N PHE A 244 9.66 -9.24 -5.61
CA PHE A 244 8.48 -9.99 -5.23
C PHE A 244 7.27 -9.63 -6.09
N ASP A 245 6.36 -10.58 -6.25
CA ASP A 245 5.03 -10.37 -6.81
C ASP A 245 4.10 -9.68 -5.77
N PRO A 246 2.86 -9.27 -6.15
CA PRO A 246 1.93 -8.62 -5.24
C PRO A 246 1.53 -9.48 -4.02
N ARG A 247 1.74 -10.80 -4.10
CA ARG A 247 1.47 -11.76 -3.02
C ARG A 247 2.70 -11.97 -2.12
N GLN A 248 3.75 -11.16 -2.30
CA GLN A 248 5.04 -11.29 -1.62
C GLN A 248 5.76 -12.61 -1.91
N THR A 249 5.45 -13.24 -3.04
CA THR A 249 6.19 -14.41 -3.53
C THR A 249 7.49 -13.95 -4.16
N LEU A 250 8.60 -14.59 -3.82
CA LEU A 250 9.91 -14.28 -4.42
C LEU A 250 9.87 -14.53 -5.94
N VAL A 251 10.27 -13.51 -6.70
CA VAL A 251 10.38 -13.54 -8.17
C VAL A 251 11.82 -13.72 -8.61
N LYS A 252 12.74 -12.97 -7.98
CA LYS A 252 14.17 -12.94 -8.33
C LYS A 252 15.01 -12.38 -7.20
N ILE A 253 16.19 -12.95 -7.00
CA ILE A 253 17.26 -12.28 -6.24
C ILE A 253 18.10 -11.53 -7.26
N LEU A 254 17.88 -10.22 -7.37
CA LEU A 254 18.57 -9.38 -8.35
C LEU A 254 20.04 -9.17 -7.98
N VAL A 255 20.32 -9.05 -6.69
CA VAL A 255 21.66 -8.81 -6.13
C VAL A 255 21.79 -9.61 -4.83
N ASP A 256 22.93 -10.27 -4.64
CA ASP A 256 23.39 -10.82 -3.35
C ASP A 256 24.92 -10.69 -3.31
N GLU A 257 25.39 -9.54 -2.81
CA GLU A 257 26.81 -9.19 -2.70
C GLU A 257 27.27 -9.33 -1.25
N LYS A 258 28.40 -10.01 -1.04
CA LYS A 258 29.16 -9.98 0.22
C LYS A 258 30.26 -8.92 0.11
N SER A 259 30.37 -8.07 1.12
CA SER A 259 31.26 -6.89 1.12
C SER A 259 31.05 -6.00 -0.11
N PRO A 260 29.83 -5.48 -0.33
CA PRO A 260 29.48 -4.69 -1.51
C PRO A 260 30.33 -3.42 -1.62
N THR A 261 30.57 -2.97 -2.85
CA THR A 261 31.27 -1.70 -3.10
C THR A 261 30.44 -0.53 -2.56
N PRO A 262 31.01 0.33 -1.69
CA PRO A 262 30.32 1.50 -1.14
C PRO A 262 29.94 2.56 -2.17
N GLY A 263 29.03 3.45 -1.77
CA GLY A 263 28.59 4.62 -2.52
C GLY A 263 27.26 4.43 -3.25
N SER A 264 26.97 5.36 -4.16
CA SER A 264 25.74 5.35 -4.96
C SER A 264 25.81 4.24 -6.00
N ARG A 265 24.91 3.27 -5.92
CA ARG A 265 24.80 2.13 -6.82
C ARG A 265 23.45 2.12 -7.52
N THR A 266 23.44 1.70 -8.77
CA THR A 266 22.23 1.58 -9.59
C THR A 266 22.15 0.17 -10.15
N PHE A 267 20.97 -0.44 -10.05
CA PHE A 267 20.68 -1.80 -10.47
C PHE A 267 19.50 -1.80 -11.42
N LYS A 268 19.53 -2.68 -12.42
CA LYS A 268 18.50 -2.76 -13.45
C LYS A 268 17.89 -4.14 -13.43
N TRP A 269 16.57 -4.21 -13.30
CA TRP A 269 15.81 -5.44 -13.46
C TRP A 269 14.98 -5.38 -14.73
N ASP A 270 15.10 -6.37 -15.59
CA ASP A 270 14.45 -6.45 -16.91
C ASP A 270 13.13 -7.22 -16.88
N PHE A 271 12.47 -7.27 -15.72
CA PHE A 271 11.22 -8.01 -15.53
C PHE A 271 11.31 -9.50 -15.87
N LYS A 272 12.47 -10.14 -15.68
CA LYS A 272 12.61 -11.59 -15.78
C LYS A 272 12.78 -12.24 -14.42
N ASN A 273 12.26 -13.45 -14.26
CA ASN A 273 12.48 -14.24 -13.06
C ASN A 273 13.91 -14.83 -13.02
N GLU A 274 14.17 -15.69 -12.04
CA GLU A 274 15.46 -16.39 -11.87
C GLU A 274 15.84 -17.26 -13.09
N ASP A 275 14.87 -17.92 -13.70
CA ASP A 275 15.07 -18.79 -14.88
C ASP A 275 15.22 -18.00 -16.20
N GLY A 276 15.16 -16.66 -16.13
CA GLY A 276 15.18 -15.79 -17.30
C GLY A 276 13.86 -15.75 -18.09
N ALA A 277 12.77 -16.29 -17.54
CA ALA A 277 11.44 -16.18 -18.12
C ALA A 277 10.83 -14.80 -17.84
N GLU A 278 10.10 -14.27 -18.82
CA GLU A 278 9.39 -13.00 -18.73
C GLU A 278 8.38 -13.02 -17.58
N THR A 279 8.44 -12.04 -16.69
CA THR A 279 7.39 -11.82 -15.70
C THR A 279 6.23 -11.09 -16.34
N GLY A 280 5.02 -11.38 -15.85
CA GLY A 280 3.80 -10.78 -16.38
C GLY A 280 3.71 -9.27 -16.13
N ILE A 281 2.52 -8.75 -16.40
CA ILE A 281 2.12 -7.38 -16.07
C ILE A 281 1.60 -7.29 -14.63
N GLY A 282 1.52 -6.09 -14.09
CA GLY A 282 0.94 -5.81 -12.77
C GLY A 282 1.92 -5.16 -11.81
N HIS A 283 1.65 -5.29 -10.52
CA HIS A 283 2.48 -4.68 -9.47
C HIS A 283 3.66 -5.58 -9.08
N PHE A 284 4.77 -4.96 -8.73
CA PHE A 284 5.93 -5.64 -8.16
C PHE A 284 6.44 -4.86 -6.96
N MET A 285 6.96 -5.60 -5.99
CA MET A 285 7.70 -5.03 -4.85
C MET A 285 9.18 -5.37 -5.03
N TYR A 286 10.06 -4.44 -4.65
CA TYR A 286 11.47 -4.74 -4.48
C TYR A 286 11.89 -4.36 -3.08
N ARG A 287 12.82 -5.13 -2.50
CA ARG A 287 13.45 -4.84 -1.22
C ARG A 287 14.94 -4.74 -1.41
N VAL A 288 15.53 -3.65 -0.94
CA VAL A 288 16.98 -3.45 -0.84
C VAL A 288 17.34 -3.65 0.62
N SER A 289 18.13 -4.68 0.94
CA SER A 289 18.63 -4.94 2.29
C SER A 289 20.13 -4.75 2.32
N ILE A 290 20.62 -3.92 3.24
CA ILE A 290 22.03 -3.67 3.49
C ILE A 290 22.28 -3.98 4.95
N ASP A 291 22.99 -5.07 5.22
CA ASP A 291 23.10 -5.66 6.55
C ASP A 291 21.71 -5.83 7.20
N ASP A 292 21.47 -5.19 8.35
CA ASP A 292 20.20 -5.25 9.07
C ASP A 292 19.17 -4.20 8.62
N ALA A 293 19.56 -3.25 7.77
CA ALA A 293 18.69 -2.19 7.27
C ALA A 293 17.99 -2.63 5.97
N ALA A 294 16.69 -2.36 5.84
CA ALA A 294 15.95 -2.66 4.61
C ALA A 294 15.04 -1.51 4.18
N THR A 295 15.00 -1.24 2.87
CA THR A 295 14.04 -0.35 2.23
C THR A 295 13.22 -1.12 1.20
N THR A 296 11.94 -0.78 1.05
CA THR A 296 11.03 -1.41 0.09
C THR A 296 10.48 -0.37 -0.86
N GLY A 297 10.38 -0.70 -2.14
CA GLY A 297 9.67 0.08 -3.14
C GLY A 297 8.67 -0.74 -3.92
N MET A 298 7.76 -0.05 -4.60
CA MET A 298 6.74 -0.65 -5.46
C MET A 298 6.79 -0.03 -6.86
N VAL A 299 6.47 -0.84 -7.86
CA VAL A 299 6.34 -0.41 -9.27
C VAL A 299 5.14 -1.11 -9.90
N ALA A 300 4.50 -0.48 -10.87
CA ALA A 300 3.56 -1.12 -11.76
C ALA A 300 4.16 -1.27 -13.16
N ARG A 301 3.97 -2.45 -13.75
CA ARG A 301 4.22 -2.74 -15.17
C ARG A 301 2.89 -2.85 -15.91
N PRO A 302 2.43 -1.81 -16.60
CA PRO A 302 1.09 -1.80 -17.20
C PRO A 302 0.96 -2.76 -18.39
N GLY A 303 2.05 -2.99 -19.12
CA GLY A 303 2.06 -3.75 -20.37
C GLY A 303 3.43 -4.35 -20.65
N LEU A 304 3.46 -5.36 -21.53
CA LEU A 304 4.70 -6.01 -21.96
C LEU A 304 5.52 -5.15 -22.92
N ALA A 305 4.86 -4.37 -23.77
CA ALA A 305 5.50 -3.45 -24.70
C ALA A 305 5.55 -2.03 -24.10
N SER A 306 6.66 -1.33 -24.29
CA SER A 306 6.79 0.06 -23.85
C SER A 306 5.92 1.01 -24.68
N PRO A 307 5.58 2.22 -24.16
CA PRO A 307 4.83 3.21 -24.93
C PRO A 307 5.50 3.56 -26.26
N ALA A 308 6.84 3.59 -26.30
CA ALA A 308 7.61 3.86 -27.51
C ALA A 308 7.51 2.70 -28.52
N GLU A 309 7.59 1.45 -28.08
CA GLU A 309 7.40 0.27 -28.93
C GLU A 309 5.98 0.19 -29.50
N LEU A 310 4.96 0.45 -28.67
CA LEU A 310 3.57 0.54 -29.11
C LEU A 310 3.40 1.62 -30.17
N GLY A 311 3.98 2.80 -29.95
CA GLY A 311 3.97 3.89 -30.92
C GLY A 311 4.64 3.51 -32.25
N ALA A 312 5.76 2.77 -32.22
CA ALA A 312 6.44 2.32 -33.42
C ALA A 312 5.60 1.31 -34.22
N ARG A 313 4.94 0.37 -33.53
CA ARG A 313 4.01 -0.58 -34.14
C ARG A 313 2.79 0.13 -34.76
N VAL A 314 2.30 1.20 -34.14
CA VAL A 314 1.21 2.03 -34.71
C VAL A 314 1.66 2.75 -35.97
N VAL A 315 2.91 3.23 -36.05
CA VAL A 315 3.47 3.80 -37.30
C VAL A 315 3.44 2.76 -38.43
N GLU A 316 3.95 1.55 -38.19
CA GLU A 316 3.94 0.46 -39.17
C GLU A 316 2.52 0.07 -39.60
N MET A 317 1.59 0.06 -38.65
CA MET A 317 0.16 -0.18 -38.91
C MET A 317 -0.42 0.91 -39.82
N ILE A 318 -0.16 2.18 -39.54
CA ILE A 318 -0.64 3.30 -40.38
C ILE A 318 -0.10 3.17 -41.80
N GLU A 319 1.20 2.87 -41.98
CA GLU A 319 1.80 2.68 -43.30
C GLU A 319 1.13 1.55 -44.09
N ARG A 320 0.83 0.44 -43.41
CA ARG A 320 0.13 -0.72 -43.98
C ARG A 320 -1.27 -0.35 -44.49
N TYR A 321 -2.02 0.43 -43.73
CA TYR A 321 -3.41 0.80 -44.06
C TYR A 321 -3.55 2.08 -44.89
N ALA A 322 -2.49 2.88 -45.03
CA ALA A 322 -2.50 4.17 -45.73
C ALA A 322 -3.09 4.14 -47.15
N PRO A 323 -2.84 3.13 -48.02
CA PRO A 323 -3.45 3.09 -49.36
C PRO A 323 -4.97 2.93 -49.32
N LEU A 324 -5.48 2.11 -48.40
CA LEU A 324 -6.91 1.89 -48.23
C LEU A 324 -7.57 3.12 -47.61
N ALA A 325 -7.01 3.62 -46.51
CA ALA A 325 -7.54 4.78 -45.80
C ALA A 325 -7.65 6.02 -46.69
N ARG A 326 -6.69 6.26 -47.60
CA ARG A 326 -6.75 7.35 -48.58
C ARG A 326 -7.95 7.28 -49.53
N ARG A 327 -8.36 6.06 -49.91
CA ARG A 327 -9.51 5.85 -50.82
C ARG A 327 -10.84 5.89 -50.08
N SER A 328 -10.85 5.42 -48.83
CA SER A 328 -12.08 5.32 -48.04
C SER A 328 -12.51 6.65 -47.42
N HIS A 329 -11.59 7.59 -47.17
CA HIS A 329 -11.93 8.87 -46.56
C HIS A 329 -12.22 9.97 -47.58
N ASP A 330 -13.19 10.82 -47.25
CA ASP A 330 -13.34 12.14 -47.83
C ASP A 330 -12.21 13.09 -47.37
N GLU A 331 -12.09 14.25 -48.00
CA GLU A 331 -11.07 15.23 -47.62
C GLU A 331 -11.48 15.94 -46.33
N LEU A 332 -10.92 15.46 -45.22
CA LEU A 332 -10.98 16.10 -43.91
C LEU A 332 -9.73 16.94 -43.66
N VAL A 333 -9.86 18.00 -42.89
CA VAL A 333 -8.74 18.84 -42.44
C VAL A 333 -8.57 18.65 -40.93
N LEU A 334 -7.37 18.27 -40.53
CA LEU A 334 -6.98 18.13 -39.13
C LEU A 334 -5.99 19.23 -38.76
N PRO A 335 -5.89 19.63 -37.48
CA PRO A 335 -4.78 20.44 -37.01
C PRO A 335 -3.51 19.58 -37.08
N GLY A 336 -2.57 19.96 -37.95
CA GLY A 336 -1.28 19.31 -38.12
C GLY A 336 -0.43 19.36 -36.85
N ALA A 337 0.72 18.68 -36.88
CA ALA A 337 1.60 18.56 -35.71
C ALA A 337 2.03 19.93 -35.13
N ASP A 338 2.25 20.92 -35.98
CA ASP A 338 2.60 22.31 -35.64
C ASP A 338 1.38 23.24 -35.44
N GLY A 339 0.17 22.69 -35.54
CA GLY A 339 -1.09 23.44 -35.46
C GLY A 339 -1.57 24.03 -36.79
N THR A 340 -0.82 23.87 -37.88
CA THR A 340 -1.27 24.30 -39.22
C THR A 340 -2.29 23.32 -39.81
N PRO A 341 -3.29 23.79 -40.59
CA PRO A 341 -4.25 22.88 -41.21
C PRO A 341 -3.59 21.90 -42.18
N ALA A 342 -3.77 20.59 -41.96
CA ALA A 342 -3.27 19.53 -42.83
C ALA A 342 -4.42 18.64 -43.32
N THR A 343 -4.41 18.28 -44.60
CA THR A 343 -5.43 17.37 -45.14
C THR A 343 -5.17 15.96 -44.66
N LEU A 344 -6.21 15.25 -44.22
CA LEU A 344 -6.09 13.87 -43.72
C LEU A 344 -5.42 12.95 -44.75
N LYS A 345 -5.71 13.17 -46.03
CA LYS A 345 -5.12 12.39 -47.13
C LYS A 345 -3.61 12.56 -47.25
N SER A 346 -3.05 13.74 -46.96
CA SER A 346 -1.60 13.95 -47.01
C SER A 346 -0.90 13.31 -45.81
N LEU A 347 -1.54 13.34 -44.63
CA LEU A 347 -1.02 12.78 -43.38
C LEU A 347 -0.83 11.25 -43.42
N PHE A 348 -1.54 10.52 -44.28
CA PHE A 348 -1.29 9.08 -44.46
C PHE A 348 0.10 8.74 -45.03
N ASN A 349 0.84 9.71 -45.57
CA ASN A 349 2.24 9.52 -45.98
C ASN A 349 3.24 9.89 -44.87
N THR A 350 2.76 10.50 -43.79
CA THR A 350 3.57 10.91 -42.64
C THR A 350 2.94 10.39 -41.33
N PRO A 351 3.08 9.09 -41.03
CA PRO A 351 2.37 8.43 -39.93
C PRO A 351 2.50 9.12 -38.57
N ARG A 352 3.69 9.64 -38.25
CA ARG A 352 3.94 10.36 -37.00
C ARG A 352 3.15 11.67 -36.93
N ASP A 353 3.07 12.41 -38.04
CA ASP A 353 2.27 13.64 -38.11
C ASP A 353 0.78 13.33 -38.04
N LEU A 354 0.33 12.21 -38.62
CA LEU A 354 -1.04 11.75 -38.47
C LEU A 354 -1.37 11.44 -37.01
N MET A 355 -0.51 10.69 -36.31
CA MET A 355 -0.68 10.42 -34.87
C MET A 355 -0.77 11.73 -34.08
N ALA A 356 0.15 12.69 -34.34
CA ALA A 356 0.14 13.99 -33.68
C ALA A 356 -1.13 14.79 -33.98
N ALA A 357 -1.60 14.78 -35.23
CA ALA A 357 -2.81 15.48 -35.64
C ALA A 357 -4.09 14.88 -35.02
N LEU A 358 -4.14 13.55 -34.88
CA LEU A 358 -5.26 12.86 -34.21
C LEU A 358 -5.30 13.20 -32.72
N ILE A 359 -4.15 13.26 -32.04
CA ILE A 359 -4.06 13.67 -30.63
C ILE A 359 -4.44 15.14 -30.47
N ARG A 360 -3.82 16.04 -31.26
CA ARG A 360 -4.09 17.49 -31.20
C ARG A 360 -5.54 17.82 -31.54
N GLY A 361 -6.12 17.09 -32.49
CA GLY A 361 -7.53 17.23 -32.89
C GLY A 361 -8.53 16.62 -31.91
N GLY A 362 -8.07 15.99 -30.81
CA GLY A 362 -8.92 15.36 -29.81
C GLY A 362 -9.59 14.06 -30.26
N TRP A 363 -9.18 13.50 -31.40
CA TRP A 363 -9.66 12.21 -31.87
C TRP A 363 -9.07 11.06 -31.06
N VAL A 364 -7.83 11.23 -30.61
CA VAL A 364 -7.15 10.36 -29.65
C VAL A 364 -6.93 11.13 -28.37
N VAL A 365 -7.38 10.57 -27.25
CA VAL A 365 -7.17 11.12 -25.91
C VAL A 365 -6.18 10.21 -25.17
N PRO A 366 -4.91 10.63 -24.99
CA PRO A 366 -3.90 9.86 -24.28
C PRO A 366 -4.40 9.33 -22.92
N GLY A 367 -4.24 8.03 -22.68
CA GLY A 367 -4.66 7.36 -21.44
C GLY A 367 -6.16 7.05 -21.34
N ALA A 368 -6.98 7.45 -22.32
CA ALA A 368 -8.44 7.30 -22.28
C ALA A 368 -8.97 6.69 -23.59
N PRO A 369 -8.85 5.36 -23.78
CA PRO A 369 -9.32 4.69 -24.99
C PRO A 369 -10.84 4.82 -25.18
N ASP A 370 -11.60 4.81 -24.10
CA ASP A 370 -13.06 5.01 -24.06
C ASP A 370 -13.49 6.42 -24.48
N ARG A 371 -12.63 7.43 -24.27
CA ARG A 371 -12.86 8.82 -24.68
C ARG A 371 -12.28 9.14 -26.06
N SER A 372 -11.59 8.20 -26.69
CA SER A 372 -10.95 8.38 -27.99
C SER A 372 -11.92 8.06 -29.12
N MET A 373 -12.51 9.11 -29.71
CA MET A 373 -13.44 8.98 -30.85
C MET A 373 -12.84 8.24 -32.05
N PHE A 374 -11.52 8.23 -32.19
CA PHE A 374 -10.81 7.46 -33.20
C PHE A 374 -11.10 5.96 -33.12
N LEU A 375 -11.08 5.36 -31.91
CA LEU A 375 -11.41 3.94 -31.73
C LEU A 375 -12.89 3.68 -32.03
N VAL A 376 -13.78 4.58 -31.58
CA VAL A 376 -15.21 4.49 -31.87
C VAL A 376 -15.46 4.50 -33.38
N ALA A 377 -14.79 5.38 -34.12
CA ALA A 377 -14.91 5.46 -35.57
C ALA A 377 -14.37 4.21 -36.27
N ILE A 378 -13.22 3.67 -35.84
CA ILE A 378 -12.64 2.44 -36.42
C ILE A 378 -13.51 1.21 -36.15
N ILE A 379 -14.15 1.13 -34.98
CA ILE A 379 -14.92 -0.06 -34.60
C ILE A 379 -16.37 0.02 -35.11
N GLY A 380 -16.98 1.21 -35.09
CA GLY A 380 -18.45 1.33 -35.11
C GLY A 380 -19.08 2.13 -36.25
N THR A 381 -18.43 3.18 -36.76
CA THR A 381 -19.16 4.19 -37.57
C THR A 381 -18.37 4.87 -38.70
N GLY A 382 -17.06 4.63 -38.82
CA GLY A 382 -16.17 5.38 -39.71
C GLY A 382 -15.84 4.68 -41.04
N PRO A 383 -15.17 5.36 -41.97
CA PRO A 383 -14.82 4.80 -43.29
C PRO A 383 -13.85 3.62 -43.28
N MET A 384 -13.23 3.35 -42.13
CA MET A 384 -12.34 2.20 -41.90
C MET A 384 -12.99 1.12 -41.04
N GLN A 385 -14.30 1.19 -40.83
CA GLN A 385 -15.03 0.20 -40.04
C GLN A 385 -14.87 -1.20 -40.63
N GLY A 386 -14.38 -2.13 -39.82
CA GLY A 386 -14.19 -3.53 -40.21
C GLY A 386 -12.99 -3.80 -41.14
N GLU A 387 -12.22 -2.77 -41.48
CA GLU A 387 -11.03 -2.91 -42.34
C GLU A 387 -9.77 -3.31 -41.55
N LEU A 388 -9.70 -2.89 -40.28
CA LEU A 388 -8.57 -3.25 -39.40
C LEU A 388 -8.75 -4.64 -38.82
N ALA A 389 -7.66 -5.41 -38.78
CA ALA A 389 -7.65 -6.68 -38.06
C ALA A 389 -7.80 -6.43 -36.55
N GLN A 390 -8.40 -7.38 -35.82
CA GLN A 390 -8.63 -7.22 -34.38
C GLN A 390 -7.33 -6.91 -33.62
N VAL A 391 -6.21 -7.55 -33.99
CA VAL A 391 -4.88 -7.30 -33.39
C VAL A 391 -4.40 -5.85 -33.57
N ASP A 392 -4.77 -5.19 -34.66
CA ASP A 392 -4.42 -3.80 -34.93
C ASP A 392 -5.35 -2.83 -34.15
N VAL A 393 -6.62 -3.21 -33.94
CA VAL A 393 -7.54 -2.50 -33.04
C VAL A 393 -7.07 -2.60 -31.59
N ASP A 394 -6.65 -3.80 -31.16
CA ASP A 394 -6.11 -4.04 -29.82
C ASP A 394 -4.82 -3.23 -29.60
N LEU A 395 -3.92 -3.21 -30.60
CA LEU A 395 -2.72 -2.37 -30.59
C LEU A 395 -3.04 -0.89 -30.40
N LEU A 396 -4.05 -0.36 -31.10
CA LEU A 396 -4.48 1.03 -30.92
C LEU A 396 -5.00 1.30 -29.51
N SER A 397 -5.79 0.36 -28.96
CA SER A 397 -6.29 0.45 -27.58
C SER A 397 -5.15 0.45 -26.56
N GLU A 398 -4.17 -0.45 -26.71
CA GLU A 398 -2.98 -0.53 -25.86
C GLU A 398 -2.12 0.73 -25.95
N TRP A 399 -1.85 1.21 -27.17
CA TRP A 399 -1.09 2.43 -27.41
C TRP A 399 -1.74 3.65 -26.76
N ILE A 400 -3.07 3.80 -26.90
CA ILE A 400 -3.80 4.91 -26.27
C ILE A 400 -3.76 4.79 -24.75
N THR A 401 -3.99 3.59 -24.21
CA THR A 401 -3.91 3.32 -22.76
C THR A 401 -2.53 3.65 -22.21
N ALA A 402 -1.47 3.38 -22.97
CA ALA A 402 -0.08 3.68 -22.64
C ALA A 402 0.31 5.16 -22.83
N GLY A 403 -0.65 6.06 -23.09
CA GLY A 403 -0.41 7.50 -23.22
C GLY A 403 -0.16 7.98 -24.65
N ALA A 404 -0.45 7.15 -25.67
CA ALA A 404 -0.39 7.50 -27.08
C ALA A 404 0.95 8.12 -27.53
N VAL A 405 2.07 7.57 -27.04
CA VAL A 405 3.42 8.09 -27.31
C VAL A 405 3.78 7.99 -28.80
N ILE A 406 4.35 9.07 -29.36
CA ILE A 406 4.79 9.13 -30.76
C ILE A 406 6.33 8.97 -30.81
N PRO A 407 6.86 7.94 -31.49
CA PRO A 407 8.30 7.71 -31.55
C PRO A 407 9.06 8.87 -32.20
N GLY A 408 10.13 9.33 -31.55
CA GLY A 408 11.02 10.38 -32.08
C GLY A 408 10.55 11.82 -31.86
N LEU A 409 9.42 12.02 -31.17
CA LEU A 409 8.95 13.33 -30.68
C LEU A 409 9.03 13.40 -29.14
N GLU A 410 9.92 12.62 -28.54
CA GLU A 410 10.16 12.55 -27.10
C GLU A 410 10.91 13.78 -26.57
N SER A 411 10.29 14.96 -26.67
CA SER A 411 10.71 16.15 -25.93
C SER A 411 9.59 17.18 -25.87
N ASP A 412 8.66 17.01 -24.93
CA ASP A 412 8.23 18.09 -24.03
C ASP A 412 7.21 17.54 -23.02
N GLN A 413 7.62 17.42 -21.76
CA GLN A 413 6.76 17.15 -20.60
C GLN A 413 5.87 18.36 -20.26
N THR A 414 5.23 18.98 -21.25
CA THR A 414 4.39 20.17 -21.07
C THR A 414 3.03 20.03 -21.76
N ALA A 415 2.40 18.86 -21.62
CA ALA A 415 0.98 18.65 -21.94
C ALA A 415 0.15 18.21 -20.71
N SER A 416 0.51 18.71 -19.51
CA SER A 416 -0.33 18.60 -18.30
C SER A 416 -1.13 19.88 -18.00
N LYS A 417 -1.43 20.69 -19.01
CA LYS A 417 -2.43 21.76 -18.91
C LYS A 417 -3.18 21.93 -20.22
N LEU A 418 -4.29 21.20 -20.35
CA LEU A 418 -5.54 21.67 -20.94
C LEU A 418 -6.69 20.83 -20.38
#